data_AF-A0A090SVF8-F1
#
_entry.id   AF-A0A090SVF8-F1
#
_cell.length_a   1.000
_cell.length_b   1.000
_cell.length_c   1.000
_cell.angle_alpha   90.00
_cell.angle_beta   90.00
_cell.angle_gamma   90.00
#
_symmetry.space_group_name_H-M   'P 1'
#
loop_
_entity.id
_entity.type
_entity.pdbx_description
1 polymer ?
#
loop_
_entity_poly.entity_id
_entity_poly.type
_entity_poly.pdbx_seq_one_letter_code
_entity_poly.pdbx_strand_id
1 'polypeptide(L)'
;MFDTTKTSLQEILRTFWEKHDPTQGMRQGNDIGTQYRSAIYTANLEQDQVAKQTQQQYQQALGSQGITTEILPLGEYYFAEIYHQQYLAKNPNGYCGIGGTGVCFPPELNP
;
A
#
# COMPACT_ATOMS: atom_id res chain seq x y z
N MET A 1 0.49 -4.34 -12.82
CA MET A 1 -0.48 -4.89 -13.80
C MET A 1 -1.18 -6.08 -13.17
N PHE A 2 -2.48 -6.23 -13.35
CA PHE A 2 -3.26 -7.33 -12.80
C PHE A 2 -4.40 -7.71 -13.75
N ASP A 3 -4.94 -8.91 -13.59
CA ASP A 3 -6.08 -9.44 -14.36
C ASP A 3 -7.37 -9.12 -13.59
N THR A 4 -8.21 -8.25 -14.16
CA THR A 4 -9.46 -7.77 -13.54
C THR A 4 -10.54 -8.84 -13.42
N THR A 5 -10.37 -9.98 -14.10
CA THR A 5 -11.28 -11.14 -13.96
C THR A 5 -10.95 -12.00 -12.74
N LYS A 6 -9.76 -11.83 -12.17
CA LYS A 6 -9.26 -12.62 -11.02
C LYS A 6 -9.15 -11.83 -9.73
N THR A 7 -8.98 -10.52 -9.83
CA THR A 7 -8.88 -9.62 -8.67
C THR A 7 -9.36 -8.22 -9.04
N SER A 8 -9.61 -7.39 -8.02
CA SER A 8 -10.02 -6.01 -8.18
C SER A 8 -8.95 -5.06 -7.63
N LEU A 9 -9.03 -3.78 -8.01
CA LEU A 9 -8.17 -2.76 -7.40
C LEU A 9 -8.36 -2.69 -5.88
N GLN A 10 -9.60 -2.88 -5.41
CA GLN A 10 -9.90 -2.88 -3.98
C GLN A 10 -9.23 -4.03 -3.23
N GLU A 11 -9.17 -5.23 -3.80
CA GLU A 11 -8.45 -6.36 -3.19
C GLU A 11 -6.93 -6.13 -3.14
N ILE A 12 -6.38 -5.48 -4.17
CA ILE A 12 -4.98 -5.05 -4.16
C ILE A 12 -4.74 -4.01 -3.05
N LEU A 13 -5.62 -3.01 -2.93
CA LEU A 13 -5.51 -1.98 -1.92
C LEU A 13 -5.74 -2.52 -0.50
N ARG A 14 -6.64 -3.47 -0.31
CA ARG A 14 -6.79 -4.23 0.94
C ARG A 14 -5.46 -4.84 1.37
N THR A 15 -4.80 -5.54 0.45
CA THR A 15 -3.48 -6.12 0.72
C THR A 15 -2.46 -5.03 1.06
N PHE A 16 -2.46 -3.91 0.33
CA PHE A 16 -1.61 -2.77 0.66
C PHE A 16 -1.83 -2.29 2.10
N TRP A 17 -3.06 -1.98 2.49
CA TRP A 17 -3.39 -1.47 3.83
C TRP A 17 -3.00 -2.44 4.95
N GLU A 18 -3.21 -3.75 4.77
CA GLU A 18 -2.92 -4.75 5.81
C GLU A 18 -1.44 -5.12 5.92
N LYS A 19 -0.63 -4.89 4.87
CA LYS A 19 0.74 -5.40 4.79
C LYS A 19 1.82 -4.39 5.12
N HIS A 20 1.52 -3.10 5.29
CA HIS A 20 2.49 -2.11 5.79
C HIS A 20 1.84 -1.26 6.87
N ASP A 21 2.64 -0.47 7.61
CA ASP A 21 2.09 0.53 8.52
C ASP A 21 1.87 1.86 7.77
N PRO A 22 0.62 2.25 7.43
CA PRO A 22 0.33 3.48 6.71
C PRO A 22 0.32 4.71 7.62
N THR A 23 0.57 4.55 8.93
CA THR A 23 0.59 5.64 9.93
C THR A 23 2.00 6.18 10.17
N GLN A 24 3.01 5.47 9.65
CA GLN A 24 4.39 5.89 9.67
C GLN A 24 4.67 6.79 8.46
N GLY A 25 4.90 8.09 8.73
CA GLY A 25 5.14 9.10 7.71
C GLY A 25 6.34 8.81 6.78
N MET A 26 7.51 9.35 7.11
CA MET A 26 8.74 9.15 6.30
C MET A 26 9.54 7.95 6.81
N ARG A 27 8.85 6.80 7.00
CA ARG A 27 9.39 5.60 7.63
C ARG A 27 8.54 4.36 7.33
N GLN A 28 9.16 3.19 7.29
CA GLN A 28 8.49 1.91 7.39
C GLN A 28 9.33 0.94 8.23
N GLY A 29 8.84 0.55 9.41
CA GLY A 29 9.56 -0.33 10.31
C GLY A 29 10.91 0.25 10.73
N ASN A 30 12.01 -0.39 10.35
CA ASN A 30 13.37 0.13 10.62
C ASN A 30 13.93 1.01 9.49
N ASP A 31 13.23 1.12 8.37
CA ASP A 31 13.66 1.89 7.21
C ASP A 31 13.18 3.34 7.35
N ILE A 32 14.12 4.29 7.46
CA ILE A 32 13.83 5.72 7.77
C ILE A 32 14.27 6.59 6.60
N GLY A 33 13.37 7.48 6.15
CA GLY A 33 13.60 8.40 5.05
C GLY A 33 12.36 8.59 4.18
N THR A 34 12.33 9.68 3.40
CA THR A 34 11.18 10.01 2.54
C THR A 34 10.90 8.95 1.49
N GLN A 35 11.90 8.19 1.08
CA GLN A 35 11.80 7.07 0.14
C GLN A 35 11.01 5.86 0.69
N TYR A 36 10.76 5.80 2.00
CA TYR A 36 10.03 4.71 2.66
C TYR A 36 8.62 5.09 3.09
N ARG A 37 8.11 6.23 2.62
CA ARG A 37 6.76 6.68 2.94
C ARG A 37 5.69 5.80 2.28
N SER A 38 4.54 5.73 2.95
CA SER A 38 3.33 5.14 2.36
C SER A 38 2.79 6.01 1.22
N ALA A 39 2.55 5.41 0.05
CA ALA A 39 2.08 6.13 -1.14
C ALA A 39 1.24 5.24 -2.07
N ILE A 40 0.20 5.83 -2.67
CA ILE A 40 -0.60 5.25 -3.76
C ILE A 40 -0.54 6.22 -4.94
N TYR A 41 -0.04 5.74 -6.09
CA TYR A 41 -0.03 6.50 -7.33
C TYR A 41 -1.05 5.96 -8.32
N THR A 42 -1.94 6.82 -8.79
CA THR A 42 -3.12 6.43 -9.58
C THR A 42 -2.99 6.82 -11.05
N ALA A 43 -3.42 5.93 -11.94
CA ALA A 43 -3.31 6.16 -13.39
C ALA A 43 -4.49 6.97 -13.96
N ASN A 44 -5.60 7.04 -13.24
CA ASN A 44 -6.81 7.76 -13.66
C ASN A 44 -7.69 8.10 -12.44
N LEU A 45 -8.77 8.85 -12.69
CA LEU A 45 -9.69 9.33 -11.65
C LEU A 45 -10.47 8.19 -10.95
N GLU A 46 -10.81 7.12 -11.65
CA GLU A 46 -11.51 5.97 -11.05
C GLU A 46 -10.62 5.31 -9.98
N GLN A 47 -9.34 5.12 -10.27
CA GLN A 47 -8.39 4.58 -9.29
C GLN A 47 -8.18 5.51 -8.09
N ASP A 48 -8.15 6.82 -8.32
CA ASP A 48 -8.07 7.83 -7.24
C ASP A 48 -9.28 7.77 -6.30
N GLN A 49 -10.48 7.62 -6.85
CA GLN A 49 -11.70 7.48 -6.06
C GLN A 49 -11.68 6.21 -5.21
N VAL A 50 -11.30 5.06 -5.79
CA VAL A 50 -11.20 3.79 -5.06
C VAL A 50 -10.09 3.86 -3.99
N ALA A 51 -8.95 4.48 -4.28
CA ALA A 51 -7.87 4.67 -3.31
C ALA A 51 -8.34 5.49 -2.09
N LYS A 52 -9.04 6.61 -2.32
CA LYS A 52 -9.58 7.46 -1.25
C LYS A 52 -10.69 6.77 -0.46
N GLN A 53 -11.56 6.02 -1.12
CA GLN A 53 -12.62 5.26 -0.46
C GLN A 53 -12.02 4.20 0.47
N THR A 54 -11.05 3.41 -0.01
CA THR A 54 -10.41 2.37 0.81
C THR A 54 -9.54 2.96 1.92
N GLN A 55 -8.90 4.11 1.70
CA GLN A 55 -8.22 4.87 2.76
C GLN A 55 -9.19 5.25 3.87
N GLN A 56 -10.37 5.77 3.53
CA GLN A 56 -11.38 6.16 4.52
C GLN A 56 -11.89 4.94 5.30
N GLN A 57 -12.16 3.82 4.63
CA GLN A 57 -12.57 2.56 5.28
C GLN A 57 -11.49 2.07 6.26
N TYR A 58 -10.22 2.08 5.83
CA TYR A 58 -9.13 1.64 6.69
C TYR A 58 -8.87 2.61 7.85
N GLN A 59 -9.00 3.92 7.63
CA GLN A 59 -8.89 4.93 8.68
C GLN A 59 -9.93 4.72 9.79
N GLN A 60 -11.15 4.33 9.42
CA GLN A 60 -12.20 3.98 10.40
C GLN A 60 -11.82 2.75 11.22
N ALA A 61 -11.20 1.73 10.60
CA ALA A 61 -10.73 0.54 11.30
C ALA A 61 -9.53 0.82 12.23
N LEU A 62 -8.62 1.70 11.83
CA LEU A 62 -7.44 2.11 12.62
C LEU A 62 -7.80 2.97 13.85
N GLY A 63 -8.95 3.63 13.85
CA GLY A 63 -9.36 4.51 14.93
C GLY A 63 -8.57 5.83 14.93
N SER A 64 -7.86 6.12 16.02
CA SER A 64 -7.23 7.43 16.26
C SER A 64 -5.87 7.62 15.59
N GLN A 65 -5.24 6.55 15.10
CA GLN A 65 -3.97 6.68 14.37
C GLN A 65 -4.24 7.22 12.97
N GLY A 66 -3.62 8.35 12.63
CA GLY A 66 -3.81 9.00 11.33
C GLY A 66 -3.01 8.31 10.23
N ILE A 67 -3.67 8.00 9.13
CA ILE A 67 -3.01 7.55 7.90
C ILE A 67 -2.20 8.71 7.30
N THR A 68 -0.94 8.44 6.99
CA THR A 68 -0.02 9.38 6.31
C THR A 68 0.18 9.06 4.84
N THR A 69 -0.52 8.06 4.30
CA THR A 69 -0.45 7.66 2.88
C THR A 69 -0.79 8.81 1.96
N GLU A 70 0.14 9.16 1.06
CA GLU A 70 -0.15 10.08 -0.03
C GLU A 70 -0.91 9.38 -1.15
N ILE A 71 -1.87 10.08 -1.76
CA ILE A 71 -2.61 9.61 -2.94
C ILE A 71 -2.46 10.67 -4.02
N LEU A 72 -1.73 10.37 -5.09
CA LEU A 72 -1.39 11.33 -6.15
C LEU A 72 -1.48 10.68 -7.53
N PRO A 73 -1.65 11.46 -8.61
CA PRO A 73 -1.51 10.95 -9.97
C PRO A 73 -0.11 10.36 -10.20
N LEU A 74 -0.04 9.26 -10.94
CA LEU A 74 1.22 8.64 -11.34
C LEU A 74 2.02 9.60 -12.25
N GLY A 75 3.22 9.97 -11.78
CA GLY A 75 4.22 10.67 -12.58
C GLY A 75 5.15 9.69 -13.31
N GLU A 76 6.42 10.07 -13.43
CA GLU A 76 7.44 9.20 -14.02
C GLU A 76 7.78 8.03 -13.08
N TYR A 77 7.93 6.84 -13.67
CA TYR A 77 8.38 5.65 -12.96
C TYR A 77 9.77 5.24 -13.46
N TYR A 78 10.76 5.28 -12.58
CA TYR A 78 12.12 4.88 -12.86
C TYR A 78 12.36 3.47 -12.34
N PHE A 79 12.83 2.58 -13.23
CA PHE A 79 13.20 1.24 -12.80
C PHE A 79 14.41 1.29 -11.87
N ALA A 80 14.29 0.63 -10.72
CA ALA A 80 15.43 0.33 -9.87
C ALA A 80 16.37 -0.69 -10.56
N GLU A 81 17.62 -0.74 -10.09
CA GLU A 81 18.66 -1.63 -10.58
C GLU A 81 18.22 -3.11 -10.54
N ILE A 82 18.77 -3.91 -11.45
CA ILE A 82 18.37 -5.31 -11.67
C ILE A 82 18.48 -6.18 -10.40
N TYR A 83 19.41 -5.88 -9.51
CA TYR A 83 19.58 -6.64 -8.27
C TYR A 83 18.43 -6.40 -7.26
N HIS A 84 17.73 -5.25 -7.33
CA HIS A 84 16.54 -4.99 -6.53
C HIS A 84 15.31 -5.75 -7.05
N GLN A 85 15.24 -5.98 -8.36
CA GLN A 85 14.10 -6.62 -8.99
C GLN A 85 13.98 -8.08 -8.51
N GLN A 86 12.80 -8.45 -8.00
CA GLN A 86 12.50 -9.80 -7.48
C GLN A 86 13.48 -10.27 -6.39
N TYR A 87 14.03 -9.35 -5.59
CA TYR A 87 15.07 -9.65 -4.59
C TYR A 87 14.68 -10.79 -3.63
N LEU A 88 13.47 -10.78 -3.07
CA LEU A 88 13.01 -11.82 -2.12
C LEU A 88 12.68 -13.16 -2.78
N ALA A 89 12.35 -13.17 -4.08
CA ALA A 89 12.22 -14.43 -4.81
C ALA A 89 13.60 -15.09 -5.03
N LYS A 90 14.65 -14.27 -5.23
CA LYS A 90 16.05 -14.72 -5.35
C LYS A 90 16.65 -15.08 -4.00
N ASN A 91 16.26 -14.38 -2.94
CA ASN A 91 16.74 -14.54 -1.57
C ASN A 91 15.56 -14.72 -0.61
N PRO A 92 14.98 -15.93 -0.49
CA PRO A 92 13.78 -16.18 0.31
C PRO A 92 13.91 -15.81 1.80
N ASN A 93 15.13 -15.88 2.33
CA ASN A 93 15.48 -15.49 3.71
C ASN A 93 16.11 -14.09 3.79
N GLY A 94 15.97 -13.29 2.72
CA GLY A 94 16.48 -11.93 2.66
C GLY A 94 15.73 -11.01 3.64
N TYR A 95 16.30 -9.83 3.86
CA TYR A 95 15.69 -8.83 4.73
C TYR A 95 14.31 -8.40 4.22
N CYS A 96 13.31 -8.48 5.10
CA CYS A 96 11.97 -7.94 4.90
C CYS A 96 11.56 -7.25 6.21
N GLY A 97 11.70 -5.93 6.26
CA GLY A 97 11.33 -5.10 7.41
C GLY A 97 9.84 -4.74 7.47
N ILE A 98 9.02 -5.35 6.62
CA ILE A 98 7.62 -4.97 6.44
C ILE A 98 6.76 -5.61 7.53
N GLY A 99 6.10 -4.77 8.34
CA GLY A 99 5.07 -5.15 9.29
C GLY A 99 3.84 -4.27 9.10
N GLY A 100 2.67 -4.87 9.01
CA GLY A 100 1.40 -4.13 9.03
C GLY A 100 1.06 -3.61 10.43
N THR A 101 -0.03 -2.87 10.53
CA THR A 101 -0.57 -2.39 11.83
C THR A 101 -1.19 -3.52 12.68
N GLY A 102 -1.42 -4.70 12.08
CA GLY A 102 -2.20 -5.78 12.69
C GLY A 102 -3.72 -5.59 12.58
N VAL A 103 -4.19 -4.49 11.98
CA VAL A 103 -5.60 -4.21 11.77
C VAL A 103 -6.04 -4.77 10.41
N CYS A 104 -7.09 -5.61 10.44
CA CYS A 104 -7.70 -6.15 9.23
C CYS A 104 -8.48 -5.06 8.49
N PHE A 105 -8.45 -5.12 7.16
CA PHE A 105 -9.32 -4.28 6.33
C PHE A 105 -10.78 -4.71 6.55
N PRO A 106 -11.73 -3.76 6.72
CA PRO A 106 -13.13 -4.09 6.91
C PRO A 106 -13.68 -4.92 5.75
N PRO A 107 -14.43 -6.01 6.00
CA PRO A 107 -15.14 -6.70 4.94
C PRO A 107 -16.20 -5.78 4.33
N GLU A 108 -16.49 -5.94 3.04
CA GLU A 108 -17.66 -5.29 2.45
C GLU A 108 -18.91 -5.81 3.15
N LEU A 109 -19.58 -4.93 3.90
CA LEU A 109 -20.92 -5.20 4.41
C LEU A 109 -21.87 -4.98 3.24
N ASN A 110 -22.23 -6.05 2.53
CA ASN A 110 -23.39 -6.01 1.65
C ASN A 110 -24.65 -5.82 2.52
N PRO A 111 -25.43 -4.73 2.35
CA PRO A 111 -26.74 -4.61 2.97
C PRO A 111 -27.74 -5.63 2.41
#